data_AF-A0A812Y1E8-F1
#
_entry.id   AF-A0A812Y1E8-F1
#
_cell.length_a   1.000
_cell.length_b   1.000
_cell.length_c   1.000
_cell.angle_alpha   90.00
_cell.angle_beta   90.00
_cell.angle_gamma   90.00
#
_symmetry.space_group_name_H-M   'P 1'
#
loop_
_entity.id
_entity.type
_entity.pdbx_description
1 polymer ?
#
loop_
_entity_poly.entity_id
_entity_poly.type
_entity_poly.pdbx_seq_one_letter_code
_entity_poly.pdbx_strand_id
1 'polypeptide(L)'
;MGKSIRSKIKKRLRTVKRQRVDAMLVTPREEEKHDKLMKVAQGKQLTLLRPKNAFKYPDSDDAVFPQHEVMKPVDFRAQNLPMAGTVFRGNRRKYSNEEKEMLTKIIKENHPKMEVLAGGGAVLAKTGKKVSVAEAELLATKVNRPEVVESVGEPAVGTVTGQAQAQEPMQDAPPSDILPDPEDGVDTSRRPVLKDTRRAKRAAGHRPRPNSVKKARNPQAKKAT
;
A
#
# COMPACT_ATOMS: atom_id res chain seq x y z
N MET A 1 -2.48 -9.56 37.10
CA MET A 1 -1.11 -9.40 36.57
C MET A 1 -1.12 -9.10 35.07
N GLY A 2 -0.70 -7.90 34.67
CA GLY A 2 -0.57 -7.54 33.24
C GLY A 2 0.61 -8.23 32.56
N LYS A 3 0.49 -8.58 31.28
CA LYS A 3 1.62 -9.12 30.49
C LYS A 3 2.52 -7.99 29.97
N SER A 4 3.84 -8.17 30.00
CA SER A 4 4.83 -7.22 29.45
C SER A 4 4.60 -6.93 27.96
N ILE A 5 4.98 -5.72 27.51
CA ILE A 5 4.95 -5.31 26.10
C ILE A 5 5.77 -6.25 25.20
N ARG A 6 6.85 -6.83 25.74
CA ARG A 6 7.73 -7.77 25.04
C ARG A 6 7.27 -9.24 25.13
N SER A 7 6.13 -9.50 25.77
CA SER A 7 5.60 -10.86 25.86
C SER A 7 5.33 -11.43 24.45
N LYS A 8 5.73 -12.70 24.26
CA LYS A 8 5.61 -13.39 22.97
C LYS A 8 4.16 -13.42 22.46
N ILE A 9 3.19 -13.63 23.37
CA ILE A 9 1.76 -13.70 23.04
C ILE A 9 1.25 -12.33 22.54
N LYS A 10 1.52 -11.22 23.27
CA LYS A 10 1.13 -9.88 22.82
C LYS A 10 1.80 -9.51 21.49
N LYS A 11 3.07 -9.91 21.29
CA LYS A 11 3.77 -9.67 20.02
C LYS A 11 3.04 -10.32 18.84
N ARG A 12 2.62 -11.58 18.97
CA ARG A 12 1.89 -12.31 17.92
C ARG A 12 0.52 -11.72 17.64
N LEU A 13 -0.25 -11.38 18.69
CA LEU A 13 -1.55 -10.72 18.50
C LEU A 13 -1.40 -9.40 17.75
N ARG A 14 -0.35 -8.61 18.04
CA ARG A 14 -0.06 -7.40 17.27
C ARG A 14 0.29 -7.71 15.81
N THR A 15 1.04 -8.77 15.54
CA THR A 15 1.35 -9.19 14.16
C THR A 15 0.07 -9.52 13.38
N VAL A 16 -0.86 -10.27 13.96
CA VAL A 16 -2.14 -10.59 13.30
C VAL A 16 -2.99 -9.34 13.06
N LYS A 17 -3.04 -8.42 14.03
CA LYS A 17 -3.73 -7.14 13.83
C LYS A 17 -3.08 -6.29 12.73
N ARG A 18 -1.75 -6.31 12.61
CA ARG A 18 -1.03 -5.63 11.52
C ARG A 18 -1.39 -6.21 10.17
N GLN A 19 -1.34 -7.54 10.02
CA GLN A 19 -1.76 -8.20 8.78
C GLN A 19 -3.15 -7.75 8.33
N ARG A 20 -4.09 -7.58 9.27
CA ARG A 20 -5.42 -7.07 8.98
C ARG A 20 -5.44 -5.61 8.53
N VAL A 21 -4.71 -4.74 9.22
CA VAL A 21 -4.57 -3.32 8.84
C VAL A 21 -3.87 -3.19 7.50
N ASP A 22 -2.84 -4.00 7.25
CA ASP A 22 -2.06 -3.98 6.03
C ASP A 22 -2.95 -4.31 4.84
N ALA A 23 -3.72 -5.41 4.91
CA ALA A 23 -4.64 -5.81 3.85
C ALA A 23 -5.82 -4.82 3.64
N MET A 24 -6.40 -4.28 4.71
CA MET A 24 -7.59 -3.41 4.58
C MET A 24 -7.27 -1.95 4.22
N LEU A 25 -6.12 -1.43 4.67
CA LEU A 25 -5.82 0.00 4.59
C LEU A 25 -4.53 0.29 3.83
N VAL A 26 -3.47 -0.49 4.07
CA VAL A 26 -2.15 -0.15 3.51
C VAL A 26 -2.07 -0.55 2.05
N THR A 27 -2.41 -1.80 1.71
CA THR A 27 -2.31 -2.30 0.33
C THR A 27 -3.20 -1.53 -0.65
N PRO A 28 -4.49 -1.22 -0.36
CA PRO A 28 -5.30 -0.46 -1.31
C PRO A 28 -4.77 0.96 -1.50
N ARG A 29 -4.24 1.59 -0.45
CA ARG A 29 -3.64 2.92 -0.54
C ARG A 29 -2.33 2.93 -1.31
N GLU A 30 -1.56 1.84 -1.24
CA GLU A 30 -0.33 1.68 -2.03
C GLU A 30 -0.65 1.46 -3.50
N GLU A 31 -1.67 0.66 -3.81
CA GLU A 31 -2.20 0.46 -5.16
C GLU A 31 -2.69 1.78 -5.77
N GLU A 32 -3.51 2.56 -5.04
CA GLU A 32 -3.95 3.88 -5.51
C GLU A 32 -2.79 4.85 -5.79
N LYS A 33 -1.74 4.81 -4.98
CA LYS A 33 -0.54 5.65 -5.18
C LYS A 33 0.27 5.16 -6.36
N HIS A 34 0.40 3.85 -6.52
CA HIS A 34 1.06 3.24 -7.67
C HIS A 34 0.35 3.62 -8.97
N ASP A 35 -0.98 3.53 -9.02
CA ASP A 35 -1.78 3.90 -10.19
C ASP A 35 -1.64 5.39 -10.51
N LYS A 36 -1.60 6.25 -9.49
CA LYS A 36 -1.30 7.67 -9.67
C LYS A 36 0.08 7.86 -10.29
N LEU A 37 1.12 7.20 -9.76
CA LEU A 37 2.47 7.29 -10.31
C LEU A 37 2.55 6.79 -11.76
N MET A 38 1.87 5.69 -12.09
CA MET A 38 1.81 5.17 -13.46
C MET A 38 1.14 6.15 -14.42
N LYS A 39 0.06 6.82 -13.98
CA LYS A 39 -0.58 7.88 -14.78
C LYS A 39 0.35 9.07 -15.03
N VAL A 40 1.16 9.46 -14.03
CA VAL A 40 2.18 10.50 -14.18
C VAL A 40 3.27 10.06 -15.17
N ALA A 41 3.77 8.83 -15.03
CA ALA A 41 4.80 8.30 -15.92
C ALA A 41 4.35 8.23 -17.39
N GLN A 42 3.06 7.97 -17.63
CA GLN A 42 2.45 7.99 -18.96
C GLN A 42 2.16 9.39 -19.51
N GLY A 43 2.42 10.46 -18.73
CA GLY A 43 2.08 11.84 -19.09
C GLY A 43 0.58 12.15 -19.06
N LYS A 44 -0.27 11.25 -18.53
CA LYS A 44 -1.74 11.37 -18.49
C LYS A 44 -2.25 11.97 -17.17
N GLN A 45 -1.47 12.85 -16.55
CA GLN A 45 -1.84 13.39 -15.24
C GLN A 45 -2.93 14.46 -15.37
N LEU A 46 -4.12 14.15 -14.88
CA LEU A 46 -5.19 15.14 -14.72
C LEU A 46 -5.18 15.73 -13.30
N THR A 47 -5.10 17.06 -13.23
CA THR A 47 -5.34 17.82 -12.01
C THR A 47 -6.82 18.15 -11.89
N LEU A 48 -7.53 17.38 -11.07
CA LEU A 48 -8.93 17.65 -10.80
C LEU A 48 -9.10 18.95 -10.01
N LEU A 49 -10.12 19.73 -10.36
CA LEU A 49 -10.50 20.94 -9.65
C LEU A 49 -11.31 20.59 -8.42
N ARG A 50 -11.10 21.36 -7.35
CA ARG A 50 -11.91 21.23 -6.14
C ARG A 50 -13.30 21.83 -6.38
N PRO A 51 -14.38 21.15 -5.95
CA PRO A 51 -15.73 21.70 -6.06
C PRO A 51 -15.89 22.97 -5.21
N LYS A 52 -16.80 23.85 -5.64
CA LYS A 52 -17.11 25.07 -4.89
C LYS A 52 -17.88 24.71 -3.62
N ASN A 53 -17.70 25.49 -2.56
CA ASN A 53 -18.46 25.31 -1.33
C ASN A 53 -19.87 25.90 -1.49
N ALA A 54 -20.89 25.06 -1.39
CA ALA A 54 -22.29 25.45 -1.53
C ALA A 54 -22.78 26.47 -0.50
N PHE A 55 -22.18 26.56 0.69
CA PHE A 55 -22.53 27.61 1.65
C PHE A 55 -22.17 29.01 1.17
N LYS A 56 -21.17 29.13 0.29
CA LYS A 56 -20.72 30.42 -0.27
C LYS A 56 -21.31 30.71 -1.64
N TYR A 57 -21.52 29.67 -2.44
CA TYR A 57 -22.01 29.77 -3.81
C TYR A 57 -23.19 28.82 -4.01
N PRO A 58 -24.37 29.11 -3.42
CA PRO A 58 -25.52 28.21 -3.48
C PRO A 58 -26.05 28.02 -4.90
N ASP A 59 -25.87 29.02 -5.77
CA ASP A 59 -26.44 29.04 -7.12
C ASP A 59 -25.55 28.39 -8.20
N SER A 60 -24.30 28.00 -7.87
CA SER A 60 -23.40 27.41 -8.86
C SER A 60 -23.65 25.91 -9.04
N ASP A 61 -23.56 25.39 -10.27
CA ASP A 61 -23.84 23.97 -10.56
C ASP A 61 -22.79 23.01 -10.00
N ASP A 62 -21.57 23.51 -9.83
CA ASP A 62 -20.42 22.80 -9.27
C ASP A 62 -20.30 22.94 -7.75
N ALA A 63 -21.28 23.57 -7.10
CA ALA A 63 -21.28 23.76 -5.67
C ALA A 63 -21.80 22.54 -4.91
N VAL A 64 -21.07 22.21 -3.85
CA VAL A 64 -21.28 20.99 -3.07
C VAL A 64 -21.20 21.29 -1.58
N PHE A 65 -22.12 20.70 -0.80
CA PHE A 65 -22.05 20.67 0.65
C PHE A 65 -21.10 19.54 1.09
N PRO A 66 -19.97 19.86 1.73
CA PRO A 66 -19.04 18.84 2.20
C PRO A 66 -19.69 18.03 3.34
N GLN A 67 -19.66 16.70 3.23
CA GLN A 67 -20.14 15.79 4.27
C GLN A 67 -19.03 14.85 4.73
N HIS A 68 -19.06 14.49 6.00
CA HIS A 68 -18.13 13.50 6.54
C HIS A 68 -18.61 12.08 6.21
N GLU A 69 -17.72 11.25 5.66
CA GLU A 69 -17.98 9.84 5.40
C GLU A 69 -17.75 8.99 6.65
N VAL A 70 -18.76 8.25 7.07
CA VAL A 70 -18.67 7.29 8.17
C VAL A 70 -18.35 5.93 7.58
N MET A 71 -17.06 5.56 7.63
CA MET A 71 -16.60 4.25 7.16
C MET A 71 -16.78 3.19 8.25
N LYS A 72 -16.94 1.93 7.83
CA LYS A 72 -16.92 0.79 8.75
C LYS A 72 -15.54 0.67 9.43
N PRO A 73 -15.48 0.61 10.78
CA PRO A 73 -14.21 0.49 11.48
C PRO A 73 -13.58 -0.89 11.24
N VAL A 74 -12.25 -0.94 11.34
CA VAL A 74 -11.51 -2.21 11.28
C VAL A 74 -11.84 -3.05 12.51
N ASP A 75 -12.47 -4.20 12.30
CA ASP A 75 -12.80 -5.13 13.38
C ASP A 75 -11.63 -6.08 13.70
N PHE A 76 -11.24 -6.11 14.98
CA PHE A 76 -10.17 -6.95 15.52
C PHE A 76 -10.68 -8.12 16.38
N ARG A 77 -11.98 -8.42 16.35
CA ARG A 77 -12.54 -9.62 16.98
C ARG A 77 -11.95 -10.87 16.32
N ALA A 78 -11.78 -11.93 17.13
CA ALA A 78 -11.12 -13.16 16.67
C ALA A 78 -11.85 -13.85 15.51
N GLN A 79 -13.18 -13.73 15.45
CA GLN A 79 -14.02 -14.25 14.36
C GLN A 79 -13.65 -13.64 12.99
N ASN A 80 -13.22 -12.37 13.00
CA ASN A 80 -12.91 -11.61 11.80
C ASN A 80 -11.41 -11.62 11.47
N LEU A 81 -10.60 -12.33 12.27
CA LEU A 81 -9.16 -12.44 12.10
C LEU A 81 -8.80 -13.91 11.82
N PRO A 82 -8.65 -14.34 10.56
CA PRO A 82 -8.42 -15.75 10.22
C PRO A 82 -7.15 -16.32 10.89
N MET A 83 -6.15 -15.45 11.10
CA MET A 83 -4.89 -15.84 11.74
C MET A 83 -4.93 -15.85 13.27
N ALA A 84 -6.02 -15.41 13.91
CA ALA A 84 -6.08 -15.31 15.37
C ALA A 84 -5.91 -16.68 16.06
N GLY A 85 -6.47 -17.74 15.48
CA GLY A 85 -6.31 -19.11 15.98
C GLY A 85 -4.85 -19.57 16.02
N THR A 86 -4.01 -19.08 15.08
CA THR A 86 -2.61 -19.51 14.99
C THR A 86 -1.70 -18.95 16.08
N VAL A 87 -2.16 -17.90 16.79
CA VAL A 87 -1.39 -17.15 17.76
C VAL A 87 -1.32 -17.84 19.13
N PHE A 88 -2.26 -18.77 19.38
CA PHE A 88 -2.45 -19.40 20.68
C PHE A 88 -1.22 -20.18 21.17
N ARG A 89 -1.14 -20.38 22.49
CA ARG A 89 -0.05 -21.16 23.11
C ARG A 89 -0.24 -22.63 22.72
N GLY A 90 0.82 -23.26 22.21
CA GLY A 90 0.80 -24.65 21.77
C GLY A 90 0.60 -24.83 20.27
N ASN A 91 0.22 -23.79 19.54
CA ASN A 91 0.01 -23.91 18.10
C ASN A 91 1.32 -24.12 17.32
N ARG A 92 1.22 -24.86 16.19
CA ARG A 92 2.32 -25.13 15.25
C ARG A 92 2.88 -23.82 14.70
N ARG A 93 4.20 -23.75 14.54
CA ARG A 93 4.92 -22.52 14.11
C ARG A 93 5.72 -22.69 12.83
N LYS A 94 6.00 -23.93 12.45
CA LYS A 94 6.76 -24.28 11.27
C LYS A 94 5.77 -24.74 10.22
N TYR A 95 5.49 -23.88 9.26
CA TYR A 95 4.65 -24.17 8.11
C TYR A 95 5.54 -24.50 6.92
N SER A 96 5.09 -25.42 6.07
CA SER A 96 5.69 -25.63 4.74
C SER A 96 5.53 -24.36 3.89
N ASN A 97 6.22 -24.27 2.76
CA ASN A 97 6.12 -23.07 1.92
C ASN A 97 4.72 -22.95 1.29
N GLU A 98 4.15 -24.06 0.82
CA GLU A 98 2.77 -24.12 0.32
C GLU A 98 1.75 -23.68 1.38
N GLU A 99 1.89 -24.15 2.62
CA GLU A 99 1.01 -23.73 3.73
C GLU A 99 1.13 -22.22 3.99
N LYS A 100 2.34 -21.63 3.89
CA LYS A 100 2.51 -20.18 4.06
C LYS A 100 1.80 -19.41 2.97
N GLU A 101 1.87 -19.87 1.72
CA GLU A 101 1.19 -19.23 0.59
C GLU A 101 -0.34 -19.33 0.72
N MET A 102 -0.85 -20.46 1.18
CA MET A 102 -2.28 -20.58 1.49
C MET A 102 -2.67 -19.60 2.60
N LEU A 103 -1.88 -19.48 3.66
CA LEU A 103 -2.14 -18.52 4.74
C LEU A 103 -2.10 -17.07 4.24
N THR A 104 -1.18 -16.71 3.34
CA THR A 104 -1.13 -15.35 2.79
C THR A 104 -2.33 -15.06 1.89
N LYS A 105 -2.79 -16.03 1.08
CA LYS A 105 -4.03 -15.91 0.30
C LYS A 105 -5.23 -15.67 1.21
N ILE A 106 -5.38 -16.49 2.27
CA ILE A 106 -6.44 -16.33 3.27
C ILE A 106 -6.39 -14.93 3.91
N ILE A 107 -5.21 -14.40 4.24
CA ILE A 107 -5.07 -13.06 4.83
C ILE A 107 -5.55 -11.96 3.87
N LYS A 108 -5.23 -12.09 2.57
CA LYS A 108 -5.58 -11.10 1.55
C LYS A 108 -7.05 -11.17 1.15
N GLU A 109 -7.62 -12.36 1.08
CA GLU A 109 -8.98 -12.57 0.57
C GLU A 109 -10.03 -12.49 1.69
N ASN A 110 -9.72 -13.02 2.88
CA ASN A 110 -10.68 -13.15 3.97
C ASN A 110 -10.70 -11.89 4.87
N HIS A 111 -11.13 -10.78 4.27
CA HIS A 111 -11.47 -9.56 4.96
C HIS A 111 -12.74 -8.91 4.39
N PRO A 112 -13.59 -8.30 5.24
CA PRO A 112 -14.74 -7.55 4.79
C PRO A 112 -14.25 -6.33 4.02
N LYS A 113 -14.96 -6.00 2.94
CA LYS A 113 -14.68 -4.79 2.17
C LYS A 113 -14.90 -3.56 3.03
N MET A 114 -14.10 -2.53 2.78
CA MET A 114 -14.28 -1.22 3.40
C MET A 114 -15.52 -0.58 2.78
N GLU A 115 -16.62 -0.61 3.52
CA GLU A 115 -17.90 -0.03 3.10
C GLU A 115 -18.13 1.30 3.83
N VAL A 116 -18.67 2.27 3.09
CA VAL A 116 -19.15 3.54 3.65
C VAL A 116 -20.55 3.27 4.20
N LEU A 117 -20.72 3.38 5.51
CA LEU A 117 -21.97 3.06 6.20
C LEU A 117 -22.97 4.21 6.10
N ALA A 118 -22.48 5.45 6.20
CA ALA A 118 -23.30 6.65 6.14
C ALA A 118 -22.45 7.84 5.70
N GLY A 119 -23.11 8.87 5.16
CA GLY A 119 -22.44 10.04 4.60
C GLY A 119 -21.91 9.74 3.20
N GLY A 120 -22.31 10.56 2.23
CA GLY A 120 -21.98 10.36 0.82
C GLY A 120 -20.78 11.19 0.37
N GLY A 121 -19.95 11.71 1.28
CA GLY A 121 -18.82 12.61 0.98
C GLY A 121 -19.24 14.04 0.60
N ALA A 122 -20.25 14.15 -0.25
CA ALA A 122 -20.68 15.43 -0.81
C ALA A 122 -22.16 15.40 -1.19
N VAL A 123 -22.83 16.55 -1.09
CA VAL A 123 -24.21 16.73 -1.57
C VAL A 123 -24.29 17.91 -2.52
N LEU A 124 -24.82 17.70 -3.72
CA LEU A 124 -25.00 18.77 -4.71
C LEU A 124 -25.98 19.82 -4.20
N ALA A 125 -25.63 21.10 -4.34
CA ALA A 125 -26.45 22.20 -3.86
C ALA A 125 -27.84 22.24 -4.54
N LYS A 126 -27.86 22.15 -5.87
CA LYS A 126 -29.09 22.29 -6.66
C LYS A 126 -30.02 21.08 -6.63
N THR A 127 -29.44 19.88 -6.69
CA THR A 127 -30.22 18.64 -6.83
C THR A 127 -30.40 17.91 -5.50
N GLY A 128 -29.61 18.23 -4.47
CA GLY A 128 -29.61 17.50 -3.21
C GLY A 128 -29.11 16.05 -3.32
N LYS A 129 -28.60 15.63 -4.47
CA LYS A 129 -28.08 14.27 -4.68
C LYS A 129 -26.77 14.09 -3.93
N LYS A 130 -26.61 12.92 -3.30
CA LYS A 130 -25.36 12.49 -2.65
C LYS A 130 -24.40 11.98 -3.72
N VAL A 131 -23.17 12.47 -3.69
CA VAL A 131 -22.09 12.12 -4.64
C VAL A 131 -20.79 12.04 -3.87
N SER A 132 -19.96 11.06 -4.19
CA SER A 132 -18.64 10.92 -3.57
C SER A 132 -17.75 12.14 -3.84
N VAL A 133 -16.72 12.33 -3.01
CA VAL A 133 -15.78 13.45 -3.18
C VAL A 133 -15.11 13.42 -4.56
N ALA A 134 -14.73 12.25 -5.06
CA ALA A 134 -14.11 12.10 -6.37
C ALA A 134 -15.08 12.45 -7.52
N GLU A 135 -16.35 12.05 -7.42
CA GLU A 135 -17.36 12.42 -8.40
C GLU A 135 -17.64 13.93 -8.38
N ALA A 136 -17.65 14.55 -7.19
CA ALA A 136 -17.81 15.99 -7.05
C ALA A 136 -16.66 16.76 -7.70
N GLU A 137 -15.42 16.30 -7.55
CA GLU A 137 -14.26 16.87 -8.24
C GLU A 137 -14.36 16.72 -9.77
N LEU A 138 -14.81 15.55 -10.25
CA LEU A 138 -15.04 15.34 -11.68
C LEU A 138 -16.13 16.25 -12.25
N LEU A 139 -17.24 16.44 -11.52
CA LEU A 139 -18.30 17.37 -11.92
C LEU A 139 -17.78 18.82 -11.94
N ALA A 140 -17.01 19.23 -10.94
CA ALA A 140 -16.41 20.56 -10.90
C ALA A 140 -15.42 20.80 -12.05
N THR A 141 -14.65 19.78 -12.45
CA THR A 141 -13.81 19.86 -13.65
C THR A 141 -14.62 19.98 -14.92
N LYS A 142 -15.70 19.21 -15.07
CA LYS A 142 -16.57 19.27 -16.26
C LYS A 142 -17.17 20.65 -16.47
N VAL A 143 -17.62 21.31 -15.40
CA VAL A 143 -18.24 22.64 -15.49
C VAL A 143 -17.22 23.74 -15.79
N ASN A 144 -16.04 23.72 -15.16
CA ASN A 144 -15.08 24.83 -15.27
C ASN A 144 -14.00 24.62 -16.35
N ARG A 145 -13.72 23.38 -16.75
CA ARG A 145 -12.67 22.99 -17.71
C ARG A 145 -13.08 21.78 -18.55
N PRO A 146 -14.06 21.91 -19.47
CA PRO A 146 -14.51 20.80 -20.30
C PRO A 146 -13.41 20.21 -21.20
N GLU A 147 -12.48 21.03 -21.68
CA GLU A 147 -11.36 20.61 -22.56
C GLU A 147 -10.45 19.53 -21.95
N VAL A 148 -10.30 19.54 -20.62
CA VAL A 148 -9.48 18.56 -19.88
C VAL A 148 -10.17 17.20 -19.79
N VAL A 149 -11.49 17.16 -19.92
CA VAL A 149 -12.29 15.93 -19.85
C VAL A 149 -12.36 15.27 -21.23
N GLU A 150 -12.36 16.02 -22.32
CA GLU A 150 -12.41 15.48 -23.68
C GLU A 150 -11.08 14.91 -24.17
N SER A 151 -9.95 15.45 -23.70
CA SER A 151 -8.60 14.91 -23.98
C SER A 151 -8.32 13.56 -23.29
N VAL A 152 -9.16 13.18 -22.32
CA VAL A 152 -9.14 11.88 -21.67
C VAL A 152 -10.45 11.20 -22.02
N GLY A 153 -10.45 10.57 -23.20
CA GLY A 153 -11.61 9.84 -23.74
C GLY A 153 -12.41 9.10 -22.65
N GLU A 154 -13.72 9.13 -22.83
CA GLU A 154 -14.74 8.68 -21.89
C GLU A 154 -14.30 7.47 -21.05
N PRO A 155 -14.48 7.48 -19.71
CA PRO A 155 -14.28 6.28 -18.92
C PRO A 155 -15.35 5.27 -19.36
N ALA A 156 -14.90 4.16 -19.97
CA ALA A 156 -15.76 3.05 -20.37
C ALA A 156 -16.59 2.58 -19.18
N VAL A 157 -17.86 2.97 -19.16
CA VAL A 157 -18.89 2.44 -18.27
C VAL A 157 -19.18 1.01 -18.76
N GLY A 158 -19.06 0.05 -17.84
CA GLY A 158 -18.94 -1.37 -18.17
C GLY A 158 -20.07 -1.99 -19.00
N THR A 159 -19.68 -2.93 -19.85
CA THR A 159 -20.51 -4.09 -20.20
C THR A 159 -19.63 -5.33 -20.07
N VAL A 160 -19.71 -6.00 -18.92
CA VAL A 160 -19.16 -7.34 -18.74
C VAL A 160 -20.21 -8.32 -19.25
N THR A 161 -20.21 -8.58 -20.55
CA THR A 161 -20.82 -9.77 -21.14
C THR A 161 -19.69 -10.69 -21.56
N GLY A 162 -19.64 -11.87 -20.95
CA GLY A 162 -18.64 -12.89 -21.23
C GLY A 162 -18.86 -13.59 -22.58
N GLN A 163 -17.83 -14.37 -22.93
CA GLN A 163 -17.74 -15.36 -24.02
C GLN A 163 -17.63 -14.76 -25.43
N ALA A 164 -16.78 -15.22 -26.33
CA ALA A 164 -15.73 -16.25 -26.34
C ALA A 164 -14.85 -15.87 -27.54
N GLN A 165 -13.52 -15.93 -27.42
CA GLN A 165 -12.66 -15.89 -28.61
C GLN A 165 -11.77 -17.12 -28.63
N ALA A 166 -12.00 -17.87 -29.70
CA ALA A 166 -11.37 -19.12 -30.07
C ALA A 166 -9.85 -18.98 -30.14
N GLN A 167 -9.17 -20.00 -29.64
CA GLN A 167 -7.77 -20.25 -29.94
C GLN A 167 -7.67 -20.77 -31.38
N GLU A 168 -6.98 -20.01 -32.23
CA GLU A 168 -6.41 -20.49 -33.49
C GLU A 168 -4.87 -20.55 -33.34
N PRO A 169 -4.21 -21.54 -33.97
CA PRO A 169 -2.84 -21.94 -33.64
C PRO A 169 -1.77 -20.99 -34.23
N MET A 170 -0.74 -20.70 -33.43
CA MET A 170 0.46 -19.98 -33.87
C MET A 170 1.18 -20.76 -34.98
N GLN A 171 1.34 -20.12 -36.14
CA GLN A 171 2.27 -20.53 -37.19
C GLN A 171 3.65 -19.91 -36.95
N ASP A 172 4.67 -20.72 -37.27
CA ASP A 172 6.10 -20.45 -37.17
C ASP A 172 6.55 -19.17 -37.87
N ALA A 173 7.43 -18.40 -37.22
CA ALA A 173 8.27 -17.38 -37.83
C ALA A 173 9.72 -17.49 -37.30
N PRO A 174 10.73 -17.26 -38.17
CA PRO A 174 12.11 -17.74 -38.00
C PRO A 174 12.97 -16.88 -37.05
N PRO A 175 14.16 -17.38 -36.62
CA PRO A 175 14.97 -16.75 -35.59
C PRO A 175 15.74 -15.54 -36.16
N SER A 176 15.51 -14.36 -35.58
CA SER A 176 16.32 -13.17 -35.82
C SER A 176 17.30 -12.94 -34.66
N ASP A 177 18.56 -13.20 -34.95
CA ASP A 177 19.73 -12.39 -34.62
C ASP A 177 19.95 -11.89 -33.17
N ILE A 178 20.85 -12.63 -32.52
CA ILE A 178 21.94 -12.21 -31.62
C ILE A 178 22.02 -10.68 -31.42
N LEU A 179 21.56 -10.22 -30.26
CA LEU A 179 21.96 -8.94 -29.69
C LEU A 179 23.37 -9.10 -29.08
N PRO A 180 24.34 -8.21 -29.37
CA PRO A 180 25.62 -8.21 -28.67
C PRO A 180 25.42 -7.74 -27.22
N ASP A 181 26.16 -8.39 -26.30
CA ASP A 181 26.18 -8.07 -24.87
C ASP A 181 26.49 -6.58 -24.62
N PRO A 182 25.85 -5.95 -23.62
CA PRO A 182 26.16 -4.57 -23.27
C PRO A 182 27.56 -4.50 -22.67
N GLU A 183 28.46 -3.78 -23.35
CA GLU A 183 29.79 -3.44 -22.84
C GLU A 183 29.65 -2.69 -21.50
N ASP A 184 30.43 -3.11 -20.49
CA ASP A 184 30.58 -2.49 -19.17
C ASP A 184 31.21 -1.09 -19.27
N GLY A 185 30.50 -0.15 -19.90
CA GLY A 185 30.85 1.25 -19.93
C GLY A 185 30.63 1.87 -18.55
N VAL A 186 31.72 2.11 -17.83
CA VAL A 186 31.67 2.86 -16.57
C VAL A 186 31.11 4.27 -16.85
N ASP A 187 29.88 4.50 -16.42
CA ASP A 187 29.14 5.76 -16.55
C ASP A 187 29.89 6.92 -15.85
N THR A 188 30.68 7.67 -16.62
CA THR A 188 31.48 8.82 -16.16
C THR A 188 30.65 10.09 -15.99
N SER A 189 29.36 10.09 -16.35
CA SER A 189 28.46 11.24 -16.17
C SER A 189 28.08 11.47 -14.70
N ARG A 190 28.31 10.48 -13.84
CA ARG A 190 27.98 10.55 -12.41
C ARG A 190 29.09 11.23 -11.63
N ARG A 191 28.72 12.27 -10.88
CA ARG A 191 29.63 12.91 -9.91
C ARG A 191 30.18 11.86 -8.95
N PRO A 192 31.50 11.86 -8.66
CA PRO A 192 32.11 10.86 -7.78
C PRO A 192 31.44 10.91 -6.40
N VAL A 193 30.90 9.78 -5.97
CA VAL A 193 30.27 9.64 -4.66
C VAL A 193 31.36 9.77 -3.60
N LEU A 194 31.42 10.93 -2.94
CA LEU A 194 32.32 11.15 -1.81
C LEU A 194 31.91 10.20 -0.68
N LYS A 195 32.70 9.15 -0.45
CA LYS A 195 32.44 8.19 0.64
C LYS A 195 32.51 8.94 1.97
N ASP A 196 31.38 9.02 2.67
CA ASP A 196 31.28 9.72 3.94
C ASP A 196 32.05 9.00 5.05
N THR A 197 33.31 9.40 5.23
CA THR A 197 34.26 8.82 6.20
C THR A 197 33.80 8.99 7.65
N ARG A 198 32.84 9.88 7.93
CA ARG A 198 32.29 10.11 9.28
C ARG A 198 31.47 8.92 9.77
N ARG A 199 30.83 8.16 8.87
CA ARG A 199 30.06 6.96 9.23
C ARG A 199 30.97 5.81 9.63
N ALA A 200 32.09 5.63 8.92
CA ALA A 200 33.11 4.64 9.25
C ALA A 200 33.80 4.95 10.60
N LYS A 201 34.11 6.22 10.88
CA LYS A 201 34.66 6.65 12.17
C LYS A 201 33.72 6.39 13.35
N ARG A 202 32.41 6.67 13.20
CA ARG A 202 31.39 6.35 14.23
C ARG A 202 31.24 4.85 14.47
N ALA A 203 31.28 4.05 13.40
CA ALA A 203 31.20 2.60 13.51
C ALA A 203 32.43 2.02 14.25
N ALA A 204 33.62 2.54 14.00
CA ALA A 204 34.85 2.12 14.68
C ALA A 204 34.83 2.45 16.18
N GLY A 205 34.34 3.63 16.57
CA GLY A 205 34.23 4.06 17.97
C GLY A 205 33.22 3.24 18.81
N HIS A 206 32.19 2.67 18.18
CA HIS A 206 31.15 1.87 18.85
C HIS A 206 31.32 0.35 18.70
N ARG A 207 32.48 -0.13 18.22
CA ARG A 207 32.72 -1.58 18.18
C ARG A 207 32.75 -2.14 19.61
N PRO A 208 32.01 -3.22 19.90
CA PRO A 208 32.06 -3.87 21.20
C PRO A 208 33.49 -4.35 21.47
N ARG A 209 34.06 -3.93 22.60
CA ARG A 209 35.44 -4.30 22.99
C ARG A 209 35.58 -5.82 23.05
N PRO A 210 36.72 -6.38 22.58
CA PRO A 210 36.97 -7.81 22.60
C PRO A 210 36.93 -8.35 24.04
N ASN A 211 36.41 -9.58 24.18
CA ASN A 211 36.19 -10.23 25.48
C ASN A 211 37.48 -10.48 26.28
N SER A 212 38.66 -10.42 25.64
CA SER A 212 39.96 -10.49 26.31
C SER A 212 40.18 -9.35 27.30
N VAL A 213 39.74 -8.13 26.96
CA VAL A 213 39.85 -6.94 27.83
C VAL A 213 38.84 -6.98 28.97
N LYS A 214 37.69 -7.64 28.78
CA LYS A 214 36.69 -7.84 29.85
C LYS A 214 37.16 -8.86 30.89
N LYS A 215 37.91 -9.89 30.49
CA LYS A 215 38.46 -10.90 31.41
C LYS A 215 39.57 -10.34 32.31
N ALA A 216 40.35 -9.37 31.84
CA ALA A 216 41.39 -8.72 32.65
C ALA A 216 40.84 -7.87 33.82
N ARG A 217 39.61 -7.37 33.70
CA ARG A 217 39.00 -6.49 34.72
C ARG A 217 38.23 -7.21 35.82
N ASN A 218 38.13 -8.54 35.75
CA ASN A 218 37.43 -9.33 36.75
C ASN A 218 38.20 -10.62 37.09
N PRO A 219 39.27 -10.53 37.91
CA PRO A 219 40.10 -11.68 38.27
C PRO A 219 39.36 -12.76 39.07
N GLN A 220 38.15 -12.48 39.57
CA GLN A 220 37.35 -13.41 40.38
C GLN A 220 36.63 -14.49 39.54
N ALA A 221 36.57 -14.38 38.22
CA ALA A 221 35.87 -15.33 37.36
C ALA A 221 36.65 -16.62 37.03
N LYS A 222 37.87 -16.80 37.58
CA LYS A 222 38.74 -17.96 37.31
C LYS A 222 38.70 -19.08 38.37
N LYS A 223 37.94 -18.95 39.46
CA LYS A 223 37.91 -19.95 40.56
C LYS A 223 36.60 -20.74 40.63
N ALA A 224 36.07 -21.18 39.48
CA ALA A 224 34.95 -22.12 39.46
C ALA A 224 35.12 -23.10 38.30
N THR A 225 36.06 -24.03 38.49
CA THR A 225 36.18 -25.31 37.79
C THR A 225 36.65 -26.32 38.80
#